data_AF-A0A1G3VDM1-F1
#
_entry.id   AF-A0A1G3VDM1-F1
#
_cell.length_a   1.000
_cell.length_b   1.000
_cell.length_c   1.000
_cell.angle_alpha   90.00
_cell.angle_beta   90.00
_cell.angle_gamma   90.00
#
_symmetry.space_group_name_H-M   'P 1'
#
loop_
_entity.id
_entity.type
_entity.pdbx_description
1 polymer ?
#
loop_
_entity_poly.entity_id
_entity_poly.type
_entity_poly.pdbx_seq_one_letter_code
_entity_poly.pdbx_strand_id
1 'polypeptide(L)'
;MRIILFLNNWGGWQVARWLRERNEDIVGLVVQPESDERFARQIQDALNLPVDRVWRAPELREPETVARFNDLKPDIGISGWFG
;
A
#
# COMPACT_ATOMS: atom_id res chain seq x y z
N MET A 1 14.09 0.19 6.27
CA MET A 1 12.96 -0.30 7.10
C MET A 1 11.94 -0.88 6.14
N ARG A 2 11.26 -1.95 6.53
CA ARG A 2 10.24 -2.65 5.75
C ARG A 2 8.91 -1.96 5.95
N ILE A 3 8.43 -1.25 4.92
CA ILE A 3 7.28 -0.35 5.02
C ILE A 3 6.07 -0.95 4.32
N ILE A 4 4.93 -0.95 5.00
CA ILE A 4 3.62 -1.17 4.36
C ILE A 4 2.89 0.17 4.27
N LEU A 5 2.31 0.43 3.10
CA LEU A 5 1.61 1.68 2.82
C LEU A 5 0.10 1.46 2.77
N PHE A 6 -0.66 2.31 3.45
CA PHE A 6 -2.12 2.37 3.35
C PHE A 6 -2.45 3.72 2.72
N LEU A 7 -2.76 3.74 1.43
CA LEU A 7 -2.82 4.97 0.65
C LEU A 7 -4.13 5.09 -0.13
N ASN A 8 -4.62 6.31 -0.19
CA ASN A 8 -5.69 6.70 -1.09
C ASN A 8 -5.41 8.10 -1.67
N ASN A 9 -6.15 8.47 -2.71
CA ASN A 9 -6.21 9.84 -3.25
C ASN A 9 -4.87 10.38 -3.79
N TRP A 10 -4.90 11.67 -4.19
CA TRP A 10 -3.73 12.36 -4.72
C TRP A 10 -2.59 12.46 -3.69
N GLY A 11 -2.92 12.71 -2.41
CA GLY A 11 -1.93 12.79 -1.34
C GLY A 11 -1.18 11.48 -1.15
N GLY A 12 -1.89 10.35 -1.16
CA GLY A 12 -1.26 9.03 -1.10
C GLY A 12 -0.34 8.76 -2.28
N TRP A 13 -0.73 9.19 -3.49
CA TRP A 13 0.15 9.11 -4.66
C TRP A 13 1.46 9.91 -4.50
N GLN A 14 1.40 11.13 -3.95
CA GLN A 14 2.62 11.90 -3.69
C GLN A 14 3.52 11.23 -2.64
N VAL A 15 2.94 10.64 -1.59
CA VAL A 15 3.68 9.86 -0.59
C VAL A 15 4.38 8.66 -1.23
N ALA A 16 3.66 7.89 -2.06
CA ALA A 16 4.22 6.75 -2.78
C ALA A 16 5.42 7.15 -3.65
N ARG A 17 5.30 8.23 -4.42
CA ARG A 17 6.39 8.76 -5.24
C ARG A 17 7.59 9.19 -4.39
N TRP A 18 7.34 9.96 -3.33
CA TRP A 18 8.39 10.50 -2.47
C TRP A 18 9.21 9.41 -1.78
N LEU A 19 8.55 8.33 -1.34
CA LEU A 19 9.21 7.17 -0.73
C LEU A 19 9.97 6.34 -1.78
N ARG A 20 9.40 6.15 -2.97
CA ARG A 20 10.08 5.43 -4.05
C ARG A 20 11.35 6.13 -4.51
N GLU A 21 11.32 7.45 -4.65
CA GLU A 21 12.47 8.29 -5.02
C GLU A 21 13.63 8.18 -4.02
N ARG A 22 13.34 7.78 -2.77
CA ARG A 22 14.33 7.54 -1.71
C ARG A 22 14.82 6.09 -1.64
N ASN A 23 14.32 5.22 -2.51
CA ASN A 23 14.59 3.78 -2.48
C ASN A 23 14.29 3.14 -1.12
N GLU A 24 13.22 3.59 -0.45
CA GLU A 24 12.73 2.92 0.75
C GLU A 24 12.20 1.51 0.41
N ASP A 25 12.35 0.57 1.35
CA ASP A 25 11.92 -0.82 1.20
C ASP A 25 10.42 -0.94 1.46
N ILE A 26 9.62 -0.67 0.41
CA ILE A 26 8.17 -0.79 0.44
C ILE A 26 7.81 -2.23 0.12
N VAL A 27 7.29 -2.95 1.12
CA VAL A 27 7.03 -4.39 1.03
C VAL A 27 5.57 -4.71 0.72
N GLY A 28 4.68 -3.74 0.87
CA GLY A 28 3.25 -3.92 0.60
C GLY A 28 2.49 -2.61 0.45
N LEU A 29 1.37 -2.69 -0.26
CA LEU A 29 0.45 -1.58 -0.49
C LEU A 29 -0.99 -2.01 -0.21
N VAL A 30 -1.73 -1.16 0.49
CA VAL A 30 -3.18 -1.25 0.65
C VAL A 30 -3.81 -0.02 0.04
N VAL A 31 -4.76 -0.26 -0.86
CA VAL A 31 -5.56 0.78 -1.53
C VAL A 31 -7.04 0.59 -1.21
N GLN A 32 -7.84 1.63 -1.42
CA GLN A 32 -9.29 1.52 -1.29
C GLN A 32 -9.89 0.55 -2.34
N PRO A 33 -11.09 0.00 -2.08
CA PRO A 33 -11.79 -0.85 -3.05
C PRO A 33 -12.12 -0.08 -4.33
N GLU A 34 -12.40 -0.80 -5.42
CA GLU A 34 -12.62 -0.22 -6.75
C GLU A 34 -13.71 0.85 -6.79
N SER A 35 -14.74 0.74 -5.95
CA SER A 35 -15.81 1.74 -5.84
C SER A 35 -15.35 3.12 -5.35
N ASP A 36 -14.17 3.20 -4.74
CA ASP A 36 -13.62 4.42 -4.14
C ASP A 36 -12.15 4.68 -4.56
N GLU A 37 -11.68 4.02 -5.62
CA GLU A 37 -10.31 4.15 -6.10
C GLU A 37 -10.14 5.40 -6.99
N ARG A 38 -9.70 6.52 -6.42
CA ARG A 38 -9.44 7.73 -7.23
C ARG A 38 -8.04 7.75 -7.86
N PHE A 39 -7.07 7.09 -7.21
CA PHE A 39 -5.64 7.15 -7.57
C PHE A 39 -4.91 5.80 -7.47
N ALA A 40 -5.63 4.68 -7.30
CA ALA A 40 -5.00 3.39 -7.03
C ALA A 40 -4.01 2.98 -8.14
N ARG A 41 -4.33 3.22 -9.40
CA ARG A 41 -3.44 2.92 -10.53
C ARG A 41 -2.16 3.74 -10.48
N GLN A 42 -2.25 5.05 -10.27
CA GLN A 42 -1.08 5.93 -10.17
C GLN A 42 -0.19 5.58 -8.98
N ILE A 43 -0.79 5.16 -7.85
CA ILE A 43 -0.05 4.68 -6.68
C ILE A 43 0.67 3.37 -7.00
N GLN A 44 -0.01 2.40 -7.62
CA GLN A 44 0.58 1.12 -8.02
C GLN A 44 1.73 1.32 -9.02
N ASP A 45 1.50 2.14 -10.06
CA ASP A 45 2.51 2.47 -11.08
C ASP A 45 3.74 3.16 -10.46
N ALA A 46 3.53 4.04 -9.47
CA ALA A 46 4.63 4.73 -8.78
C ALA A 46 5.49 3.77 -7.94
N LEU A 47 4.88 2.74 -7.34
CA LEU A 47 5.58 1.79 -6.49
C LEU A 47 6.19 0.63 -7.27
N ASN A 48 5.59 0.27 -8.41
CA ASN A 48 5.99 -0.86 -9.25
C ASN A 48 6.14 -2.16 -8.43
N LEU A 49 5.16 -2.41 -7.55
CA LEU A 49 5.12 -3.59 -6.70
C LEU A 49 4.55 -4.79 -7.46
N PRO A 50 4.99 -6.02 -7.12
CA PRO A 50 4.30 -7.23 -7.54
C PRO A 50 2.83 -7.23 -7.10
N VAL A 51 1.95 -7.80 -7.93
CA VAL A 51 0.49 -7.85 -7.66
C VAL A 51 0.17 -8.57 -6.35
N ASP A 52 0.98 -9.57 -5.96
CA ASP A 52 0.83 -10.30 -4.70
C ASP A 52 1.28 -9.50 -3.45
N ARG A 53 1.70 -8.24 -3.64
CA ARG A 53 2.02 -7.25 -2.60
C ARG A 53 1.03 -6.09 -2.55
N VAL A 54 -0.08 -6.19 -3.28
CA VAL A 54 -1.13 -5.17 -3.32
C VAL A 54 -2.44 -5.77 -2.84
N TRP A 55 -3.09 -5.10 -1.90
CA TRP A 55 -4.36 -5.50 -1.32
C TRP A 55 -5.35 -4.35 -1.32
N ARG A 56 -6.64 -4.70 -1.27
CA ARG A 56 -7.73 -3.76 -1.03
C ARG A 56 -8.06 -3.71 0.45
N ALA A 57 -8.49 -2.54 0.92
CA ALA A 57 -8.86 -2.32 2.32
C ALA A 57 -9.83 -3.36 2.90
N PRO A 58 -10.88 -3.83 2.17
CA PRO A 58 -11.77 -4.86 2.70
C PRO A 58 -11.08 -6.20 2.99
N GLU A 59 -10.04 -6.55 2.22
CA GLU A 59 -9.31 -7.81 2.36
C GLU A 59 -8.55 -7.90 3.69
N LEU A 60 -8.28 -6.76 4.35
CA LEU A 60 -7.64 -6.74 5.67
C LEU A 60 -8.51 -7.36 6.78
N ARG A 61 -9.81 -7.58 6.52
CA ARG A 61 -10.69 -8.31 7.45
C ARG A 61 -10.49 -9.82 7.38
N GLU A 62 -9.86 -10.31 6.32
CA GLU A 62 -9.61 -11.73 6.12
C GLU A 62 -8.34 -12.15 6.88
N PRO A 63 -8.40 -13.15 7.77
CA PRO A 63 -7.25 -13.61 8.53
C PRO A 63 -6.07 -14.06 7.65
N GLU A 64 -6.36 -14.63 6.48
CA GLU A 64 -5.34 -15.06 5.51
C GLU A 64 -4.56 -13.86 4.95
N THR A 65 -5.24 -12.75 4.67
CA THR A 65 -4.57 -11.51 4.24
C THR A 65 -3.65 -11.01 5.34
N VAL A 66 -4.12 -10.95 6.59
CA VAL A 66 -3.31 -10.50 7.73
C VAL A 66 -2.09 -11.41 7.95
N ALA A 67 -2.23 -12.73 7.77
CA ALA A 67 -1.10 -13.65 7.82
C ALA A 67 -0.05 -13.31 6.75
N ARG A 68 -0.48 -13.07 5.50
CA ARG A 68 0.42 -12.66 4.42
C ARG A 68 1.12 -11.32 4.68
N PHE A 69 0.47 -10.37 5.36
CA PHE A 69 1.08 -9.12 5.82
C PHE A 69 2.20 -9.38 6.82
N ASN A 70 1.94 -10.22 7.82
CA ASN A 70 2.90 -10.54 8.87
C ASN A 70 4.12 -11.30 8.31
N ASP A 71 3.92 -12.16 7.32
CA ASP A 71 5.01 -12.88 6.63
C ASP A 71 5.97 -11.93 5.91
N LEU A 72 5.53 -10.72 5.56
CA LEU A 72 6.42 -9.68 5.01
C LEU A 72 7.37 -9.13 6.07
N LYS A 73 7.11 -9.35 7.36
CA LYS A 73 7.85 -8.77 8.48
C LYS A 73 8.02 -7.25 8.34
N PRO A 74 6.92 -6.48 8.25
CA PRO A 74 7.01 -5.02 8.19
C PRO A 74 7.54 -4.47 9.52
N ASP A 75 8.39 -3.46 9.44
CA ASP A 75 8.83 -2.68 10.60
C ASP A 75 7.81 -1.61 10.96
N ILE A 76 7.12 -1.04 9.96
CA ILE A 76 6.18 0.06 10.13
C ILE A 76 5.08 0.05 9.06
N GLY A 77 3.87 0.46 9.47
CA GLY A 77 2.78 0.82 8.57
C GLY A 77 2.62 2.34 8.49
N ILE A 78 2.52 2.89 7.28
CA ILE A 78 2.26 4.32 7.05
C ILE A 78 0.88 4.47 6.43
N SER A 79 -0.03 5.12 7.15
CA SER A 79 -1.35 5.51 6.63
C SER A 79 -1.32 6.95 6.11
N GLY A 80 -1.62 7.12 4.83
CA GLY A 80 -1.65 8.40 4.13
C GLY A 80 -2.99 8.62 3.47
N TRP A 81 -3.86 9.41 4.11
CA TRP A 81 -5.22 9.72 3.63
C TRP A 81 -6.09 8.48 3.39
N PHE A 82 -5.85 7.42 4.15
CA PHE A 82 -6.58 6.16 4.07
C PHE A 82 -7.70 6.15 5.11
N GLY A 83 -8.93 5.92 4.64
CA GLY A 83 -10.18 6.00 5.40
C GLY A 83 -11.35 5.76 4.48
#